data_AF-A0A2K1SUB4-F1
#
_entry.id   AF-A0A2K1SUB4-F1
#
_cell.length_a   1.000
_cell.length_b   1.000
_cell.length_c   1.000
_cell.angle_alpha   90.00
_cell.angle_beta   90.00
_cell.angle_gamma   90.00
#
_symmetry.space_group_name_H-M   'P 1'
#
loop_
_entity.id
_entity.type
_entity.pdbx_description
1 polymer ?
#
loop_
_entity_poly.entity_id
_entity_poly.type
_entity_poly.pdbx_seq_one_letter_code
_entity_poly.pdbx_strand_id
1 'polypeptide(L)'
;MGTKPNSLKRAVALIAAACTLGTCCIAGSIAWANGENNADSANTANIDSNKKTSIIIHKYQGPATSTKSDGSVKPFANKGDLLFGKKPVKGVVFKVCRVELATGIAEDDKKIDLSKAEGWEKIKDIQNLDPSTKKAASFLEGNSPKFKLVDNCTDTKTTGEDGSAKFENLDESLYYVEETDTKGAQIKDEKNNWKSVTVTGKVDPFFITTPLPHKTPTSWEWLYNVDVYPKNDTSDDVPTKTPKTPTKLYVDKDGSTVIPWDISIPLTPPSDNKAYKKIGFIDALPKGLTYKDVSDVTLVKKAKTSATAEATDVPLAVTTDYTVTSTEKTESAPAKVTFNLSASRLEEISKDFGTNTYVLKVTLNTKVTKGTKNFSNFITGWIDDSKIGDGDENNPCVPTADNPCDSNPHGTSHFATLKITKVNDADTKEKGKKPLKGAEFTVYPVTEGTKLTDVSGENVTKETIEGKLDKGKDDANAIKLAATDNAGVTTADLFIGTNDVASKIYCVVETKAPAGFKKDEKPHCYEVKVETEAQATTGNTDNAHEIVNSQATELDKILGNLPMTGARGLVILTVCGIVGIAGTFFYIVMKRRKEQEAE
;
A
#
# COMPACT_ATOMS: atom_id res chain seq x y z
N MET A 1 -83.45 -24.55 -4.23
CA MET A 1 -83.28 -23.09 -4.26
C MET A 1 -83.10 -22.62 -2.82
N GLY A 2 -82.06 -21.96 -2.36
CA GLY A 2 -80.80 -21.54 -2.96
C GLY A 2 -79.84 -21.22 -1.81
N THR A 3 -78.56 -21.50 -2.04
CA THR A 3 -77.40 -21.16 -1.23
C THR A 3 -77.29 -19.66 -0.95
N LYS A 4 -76.79 -19.27 0.24
CA LYS A 4 -75.61 -18.40 0.36
C LYS A 4 -75.02 -18.38 1.78
N PRO A 5 -73.69 -18.53 1.92
CA PRO A 5 -72.97 -18.44 3.18
C PRO A 5 -72.65 -16.96 3.50
N ASN A 6 -72.69 -16.57 4.77
CA ASN A 6 -72.14 -15.29 5.21
C ASN A 6 -70.61 -15.39 5.20
N SER A 7 -70.01 -14.80 4.17
CA SER A 7 -68.57 -14.66 4.03
C SER A 7 -68.03 -13.68 5.07
N LEU A 8 -67.14 -14.15 5.95
CA LEU A 8 -66.21 -13.28 6.66
C LEU A 8 -65.38 -12.54 5.61
N LYS A 9 -65.58 -11.22 5.52
CA LYS A 9 -64.77 -10.33 4.68
C LYS A 9 -63.38 -10.22 5.30
N ARG A 10 -62.42 -10.99 4.79
CA ARG A 10 -60.99 -10.78 5.03
C ARG A 10 -60.54 -9.62 4.13
N ALA A 11 -60.33 -8.44 4.71
CA ALA A 11 -59.66 -7.35 4.02
C ALA A 11 -58.15 -7.52 4.18
N VAL A 12 -57.45 -7.85 3.09
CA VAL A 12 -55.98 -7.91 3.02
C VAL A 12 -55.52 -6.58 2.45
N ALA A 13 -54.94 -5.72 3.28
CA ALA A 13 -54.19 -4.55 2.81
C ALA A 13 -52.74 -4.99 2.55
N LEU A 14 -52.39 -5.15 1.29
CA LEU A 14 -51.01 -5.36 0.85
C LEU A 14 -50.24 -4.05 1.00
N ILE A 15 -49.23 -4.03 1.86
CA ILE A 15 -48.30 -2.91 1.98
C ILE A 15 -46.92 -3.48 1.68
N ALA A 16 -46.53 -3.41 0.40
CA ALA A 16 -45.14 -3.60 0.01
C ALA A 16 -44.47 -2.22 0.08
N ALA A 17 -43.52 -2.03 1.00
CA ALA A 17 -42.67 -0.85 0.96
C ALA A 17 -41.88 -0.87 -0.36
N ALA A 18 -42.19 0.08 -1.23
CA ALA A 18 -41.49 0.28 -2.49
C ALA A 18 -40.13 0.95 -2.23
N CYS A 19 -39.18 0.23 -1.63
CA CYS A 19 -37.78 0.69 -1.63
C CYS A 19 -37.25 0.66 -3.06
N THR A 20 -36.92 1.82 -3.61
CA THR A 20 -36.10 1.93 -4.80
C THR A 20 -34.65 1.57 -4.44
N LEU A 21 -33.95 0.99 -5.42
CA LEU A 21 -32.54 0.55 -5.44
C LEU A 21 -31.73 0.76 -4.13
N GLY A 22 -31.43 -0.36 -3.43
CA GLY A 22 -30.34 -0.41 -2.44
C GLY A 22 -30.73 -0.50 -0.96
N THR A 23 -32.01 -0.40 -0.59
CA THR A 23 -32.45 -0.47 0.82
C THR A 23 -33.47 -1.59 1.05
N CYS A 24 -33.21 -2.46 2.02
CA CYS A 24 -34.17 -3.45 2.51
C CYS A 24 -35.05 -2.81 3.59
N CYS A 25 -36.10 -2.06 3.25
CA CYS A 25 -37.18 -1.85 4.23
C CYS A 25 -38.20 -2.96 4.00
N ILE A 26 -38.18 -3.98 4.86
CA ILE A 26 -39.24 -5.00 4.87
C ILE A 26 -40.13 -4.70 6.07
N ALA A 27 -41.12 -3.82 5.84
CA ALA A 27 -42.20 -3.58 6.78
C ALA A 27 -43.35 -4.54 6.43
N GLY A 28 -43.70 -5.42 7.36
CA GLY A 28 -44.79 -6.37 7.20
C GLY A 28 -46.18 -5.74 7.14
N SER A 29 -47.12 -6.45 6.48
CA SER A 29 -48.55 -6.11 6.46
C SER A 29 -49.33 -6.86 7.56
N ILE A 30 -50.28 -6.17 8.21
CA ILE A 30 -51.22 -6.75 9.18
C ILE A 30 -52.50 -7.24 8.48
N ALA A 31 -52.98 -8.43 8.84
CA ALA A 31 -54.38 -8.82 8.67
C ALA A 31 -55.14 -8.46 9.96
N TRP A 32 -56.16 -7.61 9.86
CA TRP A 32 -56.98 -7.21 11.00
C TRP A 32 -57.93 -8.33 11.41
N ALA A 33 -57.93 -8.71 12.68
CA ALA A 33 -59.02 -9.44 13.31
C ALA A 33 -59.41 -8.72 14.60
N ASN A 34 -60.61 -8.13 14.63
CA ASN A 34 -61.23 -7.67 15.87
C ASN A 34 -61.62 -8.86 16.74
N GLY A 35 -61.45 -8.73 18.06
CA GLY A 35 -62.23 -9.46 19.04
C GLY A 35 -61.40 -10.03 20.18
N GLU A 36 -61.62 -9.46 21.36
CA GLU A 36 -61.11 -9.88 22.66
C GLU A 36 -61.35 -11.36 22.99
N ASN A 37 -60.45 -11.88 23.83
CA ASN A 37 -60.62 -13.01 24.75
C ASN A 37 -61.10 -14.33 24.15
N ASN A 38 -60.17 -15.26 23.93
CA ASN A 38 -60.40 -16.67 24.28
C ASN A 38 -59.09 -17.32 24.71
N ALA A 39 -59.02 -17.60 26.02
CA ALA A 39 -58.08 -18.53 26.61
C ALA A 39 -58.57 -19.96 26.30
N ASP A 40 -58.27 -20.44 25.11
CA ASP A 40 -58.15 -21.84 24.76
C ASP A 40 -57.48 -21.92 23.39
N SER A 41 -56.62 -22.92 23.21
CA SER A 41 -55.66 -23.11 22.10
C SER A 41 -56.31 -23.19 20.70
N ALA A 42 -56.82 -22.08 20.20
CA ALA A 42 -57.13 -21.87 18.80
C ALA A 42 -55.83 -21.57 18.07
N ASN A 43 -55.53 -22.35 17.02
CA ASN A 43 -54.43 -22.09 16.09
C ASN A 43 -54.75 -20.83 15.27
N THR A 44 -54.67 -19.68 15.93
CA THR A 44 -54.82 -18.37 15.31
C THR A 44 -53.55 -18.06 14.52
N ALA A 45 -53.68 -17.43 13.35
CA ALA A 45 -52.53 -17.02 12.54
C ALA A 45 -51.78 -15.80 13.13
N ASN A 46 -51.93 -15.57 14.44
CA ASN A 46 -51.34 -14.46 15.16
C ASN A 46 -49.85 -14.72 15.44
N ILE A 47 -49.13 -13.68 15.83
CA ILE A 47 -47.74 -13.80 16.29
C ILE A 47 -47.72 -14.56 17.62
N ASP A 48 -46.86 -15.56 17.71
CA ASP A 48 -46.55 -16.29 18.94
C ASP A 48 -45.49 -15.50 19.71
N SER A 49 -45.93 -14.80 20.76
CA SER A 49 -45.07 -13.98 21.62
C SER A 49 -44.10 -14.79 22.48
N ASN A 50 -44.25 -16.12 22.55
CA ASN A 50 -43.31 -16.98 23.27
C ASN A 50 -42.15 -17.44 22.39
N LYS A 51 -42.23 -17.21 21.07
CA LYS A 51 -41.23 -17.66 20.12
C LYS A 51 -40.17 -16.59 19.89
N LYS A 52 -38.93 -16.90 20.24
CA LYS A 52 -37.78 -16.06 19.92
C LYS A 52 -37.54 -15.97 18.41
N THR A 53 -36.97 -14.86 17.99
CA THR A 53 -36.66 -14.57 16.60
C THR A 53 -35.15 -14.51 16.37
N SER A 54 -34.76 -14.47 15.09
CA SER A 54 -33.38 -14.23 14.69
C SER A 54 -33.30 -13.39 13.42
N ILE A 55 -32.22 -12.62 13.29
CA ILE A 55 -31.84 -11.94 12.05
C ILE A 55 -30.54 -12.56 11.57
N ILE A 56 -30.56 -13.07 10.34
CA ILE A 56 -29.38 -13.64 9.67
C ILE A 56 -29.01 -12.71 8.53
N ILE A 57 -27.86 -12.05 8.66
CA ILE A 57 -27.31 -11.17 7.63
C ILE A 57 -26.42 -12.00 6.72
N HIS A 58 -26.64 -11.92 5.42
CA HIS A 58 -25.87 -12.57 4.36
C HIS A 58 -25.19 -11.50 3.51
N LYS A 59 -23.93 -11.21 3.81
CA LYS A 59 -23.18 -10.13 3.14
C LYS A 59 -22.53 -10.61 1.85
N TYR A 60 -22.86 -9.95 0.75
CA TYR A 60 -22.35 -10.29 -0.58
C TYR A 60 -21.78 -9.09 -1.34
N GLN A 61 -20.96 -9.38 -2.34
CA GLN A 61 -20.44 -8.39 -3.26
C GLN A 61 -21.58 -7.78 -4.11
N GLY A 62 -21.46 -6.48 -4.37
CA GLY A 62 -22.34 -5.66 -5.20
C GLY A 62 -22.15 -5.88 -6.70
N PRO A 63 -22.80 -5.07 -7.54
CA PRO A 63 -23.80 -4.08 -7.15
C PRO A 63 -25.11 -4.73 -6.68
N ALA A 64 -25.94 -3.91 -6.04
CA ALA A 64 -27.32 -4.26 -5.73
C ALA A 64 -28.11 -4.64 -6.99
N THR A 65 -29.07 -5.55 -6.83
CA THR A 65 -29.95 -6.02 -7.92
C THR A 65 -31.36 -5.50 -7.69
N SER A 66 -32.19 -5.45 -8.73
CA SER A 66 -33.60 -5.07 -8.62
C SER A 66 -34.45 -6.10 -7.84
N THR A 67 -34.01 -7.35 -7.78
CA THR A 67 -34.64 -8.42 -6.99
C THR A 67 -34.49 -8.14 -5.49
N LYS A 68 -35.62 -8.06 -4.78
CA LYS A 68 -35.69 -7.83 -3.33
C LYS A 68 -35.71 -9.15 -2.56
N SER A 69 -35.14 -9.16 -1.36
CA SER A 69 -35.40 -10.24 -0.39
C SER A 69 -36.78 -10.04 0.23
N ASP A 70 -37.46 -11.14 0.55
CA ASP A 70 -38.71 -11.21 1.31
C ASP A 70 -38.49 -11.75 2.73
N GLY A 71 -37.22 -11.82 3.17
CA GLY A 71 -36.83 -12.34 4.48
C GLY A 71 -36.67 -13.86 4.53
N SER A 72 -36.97 -14.59 3.45
CA SER A 72 -36.72 -16.02 3.35
C SER A 72 -35.30 -16.33 2.87
N VAL A 73 -34.83 -17.55 3.16
CA VAL A 73 -33.60 -18.09 2.60
C VAL A 73 -33.68 -18.09 1.06
N LYS A 74 -32.68 -17.49 0.41
CA LYS A 74 -32.58 -17.42 -1.05
C LYS A 74 -31.61 -18.44 -1.64
N PRO A 75 -31.99 -19.11 -2.74
CA PRO A 75 -31.06 -19.95 -3.50
C PRO A 75 -29.96 -19.08 -4.14
N PHE A 76 -28.82 -19.70 -4.47
CA PHE A 76 -27.64 -19.02 -5.02
C PHE A 76 -26.95 -19.77 -6.18
N ALA A 77 -27.48 -20.93 -6.58
CA ALA A 77 -26.77 -21.87 -7.46
C ALA A 77 -27.06 -21.67 -8.95
N ASN A 78 -28.21 -21.08 -9.30
CA ASN A 78 -28.71 -21.04 -10.67
C ASN A 78 -28.76 -19.63 -11.24
N LYS A 79 -28.56 -19.51 -12.56
CA LYS A 79 -28.69 -18.24 -13.28
C LYS A 79 -30.12 -17.70 -13.12
N GLY A 80 -30.24 -16.56 -12.46
CA GLY A 80 -31.54 -15.95 -12.08
C GLY A 80 -31.75 -15.85 -10.57
N ASP A 81 -30.96 -16.59 -9.78
CA ASP A 81 -30.96 -16.50 -8.32
C ASP A 81 -30.38 -15.15 -7.84
N LEU A 82 -30.84 -14.66 -6.68
CA LEU A 82 -30.45 -13.37 -6.09
C LEU A 82 -28.93 -13.22 -5.91
N LEU A 83 -28.27 -14.35 -5.63
CA LEU A 83 -26.85 -14.45 -5.28
C LEU A 83 -26.00 -15.11 -6.36
N PHE A 84 -26.57 -15.42 -7.53
CA PHE A 84 -25.82 -16.08 -8.60
C PHE A 84 -24.60 -15.25 -9.02
N GLY A 85 -23.43 -15.87 -8.95
CA GLY A 85 -22.15 -15.22 -9.29
C GLY A 85 -21.69 -14.13 -8.32
N LYS A 86 -22.37 -13.94 -7.18
CA LYS A 86 -21.94 -13.02 -6.13
C LYS A 86 -21.03 -13.73 -5.15
N LYS A 87 -19.92 -13.10 -4.77
CA LYS A 87 -19.01 -13.63 -3.76
C LYS A 87 -19.43 -13.18 -2.36
N PRO A 88 -19.39 -14.04 -1.34
CA PRO A 88 -19.60 -13.63 0.05
C PRO A 88 -18.48 -12.67 0.49
N VAL A 89 -18.80 -11.73 1.37
CA VAL A 89 -17.84 -10.79 1.95
C VAL A 89 -17.66 -11.09 3.43
N LYS A 90 -16.47 -11.57 3.78
CA LYS A 90 -16.04 -11.88 5.15
C LYS A 90 -15.50 -10.62 5.82
N GLY A 91 -15.59 -10.55 7.15
CA GLY A 91 -14.88 -9.54 7.96
C GLY A 91 -15.54 -8.17 8.05
N VAL A 92 -16.79 -8.04 7.60
CA VAL A 92 -17.61 -6.83 7.78
C VAL A 92 -18.38 -6.94 9.10
N VAL A 93 -18.44 -5.86 9.88
CA VAL A 93 -19.14 -5.84 11.17
C VAL A 93 -20.51 -5.21 11.01
N PHE A 94 -21.52 -5.89 11.53
CA PHE A 94 -22.88 -5.38 11.66
C PHE A 94 -23.24 -5.20 13.13
N LYS A 95 -24.10 -4.21 13.36
CA LYS A 95 -24.78 -3.94 14.62
C LYS A 95 -26.28 -4.07 14.39
N VAL A 96 -26.96 -4.76 15.30
CA VAL A 96 -28.42 -4.93 15.28
C VAL A 96 -28.99 -4.40 16.59
N CYS A 97 -29.87 -3.42 16.46
CA CYS A 97 -30.42 -2.67 17.58
C CYS A 97 -31.92 -2.90 17.70
N ARG A 98 -32.44 -3.22 18.88
CA ARG A 98 -33.87 -3.06 19.14
C ARG A 98 -34.23 -1.58 19.15
N VAL A 99 -35.40 -1.24 18.64
CA VAL A 99 -35.89 0.13 18.52
C VAL A 99 -37.11 0.34 19.40
N GLU A 100 -37.20 1.51 20.02
CA GLU A 100 -38.36 2.00 20.78
C GLU A 100 -38.74 3.41 20.34
N LEU A 101 -39.93 3.88 20.70
CA LEU A 101 -40.28 5.29 20.52
C LEU A 101 -39.40 6.17 21.41
N ALA A 102 -38.94 7.30 20.87
CA ALA A 102 -38.14 8.27 21.63
C ALA A 102 -38.98 8.97 22.71
N THR A 103 -40.28 9.11 22.50
CA THR A 103 -41.23 9.76 23.40
C THR A 103 -42.31 8.79 23.88
N GLY A 104 -42.78 8.97 25.11
CA GLY A 104 -43.78 8.15 25.77
C GLY A 104 -43.82 8.49 27.26
N ILE A 105 -45.00 8.39 27.89
CA ILE A 105 -45.19 8.79 29.30
C ILE A 105 -44.65 7.69 30.22
N ALA A 106 -44.99 6.42 29.93
CA ALA A 106 -44.44 5.24 30.58
C ALA A 106 -43.46 4.49 29.65
N GLU A 107 -42.63 3.60 30.20
CA GLU A 107 -41.74 2.74 29.39
C GLU A 107 -42.53 1.80 28.46
N ASP A 108 -43.68 1.27 28.91
CA ASP A 108 -44.54 0.43 28.07
C ASP A 108 -45.11 1.18 26.87
N ASP A 109 -45.34 2.50 26.99
CA ASP A 109 -45.80 3.33 25.87
C ASP A 109 -44.74 3.41 24.76
N LYS A 110 -43.46 3.32 25.14
CA LYS A 110 -42.32 3.41 24.21
C LYS A 110 -42.07 2.10 23.48
N LYS A 111 -42.48 0.96 24.05
CA LYS A 111 -42.30 -0.38 23.45
C LYS A 111 -43.03 -0.49 22.11
N ILE A 112 -42.36 -1.10 21.12
CA ILE A 112 -42.96 -1.51 19.85
C ILE A 112 -43.34 -2.99 19.98
N ASP A 113 -44.58 -3.25 20.41
CA ASP A 113 -45.10 -4.61 20.60
C ASP A 113 -45.79 -5.10 19.31
N LEU A 114 -45.07 -5.86 18.50
CA LEU A 114 -45.58 -6.36 17.21
C LEU A 114 -46.65 -7.45 17.37
N SER A 115 -46.85 -8.01 18.56
CA SER A 115 -47.97 -8.94 18.81
C SER A 115 -49.34 -8.23 18.83
N LYS A 116 -49.34 -6.90 18.87
CA LYS A 116 -50.54 -6.04 18.94
C LYS A 116 -50.62 -5.09 17.75
N ALA A 117 -51.85 -4.75 17.33
CA ALA A 117 -52.08 -3.85 16.20
C ALA A 117 -51.48 -2.45 16.45
N GLU A 118 -51.50 -1.97 17.69
CA GLU A 118 -50.95 -0.68 18.08
C GLU A 118 -49.43 -0.60 17.84
N GLY A 119 -48.70 -1.71 18.00
CA GLY A 119 -47.25 -1.73 17.72
C GLY A 119 -46.93 -1.55 16.23
N TRP A 120 -47.75 -2.13 15.35
CA TRP A 120 -47.63 -1.93 13.90
C TRP A 120 -47.98 -0.49 13.50
N GLU A 121 -49.01 0.10 14.12
CA GLU A 121 -49.40 1.48 13.89
C GLU A 121 -48.27 2.46 14.27
N LYS A 122 -47.54 2.20 15.35
CA LYS A 122 -46.37 3.01 15.76
C LYS A 122 -45.28 3.09 14.67
N ILE A 123 -45.13 2.05 13.85
CA ILE A 123 -44.07 1.95 12.83
C ILE A 123 -44.56 2.21 11.40
N LYS A 124 -45.83 2.55 11.19
CA LYS A 124 -46.42 2.73 9.84
C LYS A 124 -45.67 3.73 8.96
N ASP A 125 -45.12 4.79 9.56
CA ASP A 125 -44.42 5.85 8.81
C ASP A 125 -43.14 5.38 8.13
N ILE A 126 -42.58 4.23 8.55
CA ILE A 126 -41.43 3.58 7.90
C ILE A 126 -41.77 3.18 6.47
N GLN A 127 -43.05 2.94 6.16
CA GLN A 127 -43.51 2.63 4.80
C GLN A 127 -43.32 3.80 3.83
N ASN A 128 -43.19 5.03 4.35
CA ASN A 128 -42.92 6.24 3.59
C ASN A 128 -41.41 6.51 3.45
N LEU A 129 -40.54 5.55 3.83
CA LEU A 129 -39.11 5.64 3.55
C LEU A 129 -38.88 5.67 2.04
N ASP A 130 -38.30 6.77 1.58
CA ASP A 130 -37.79 6.92 0.24
C ASP A 130 -36.27 7.08 0.35
N PRO A 131 -35.47 6.10 -0.09
CA PRO A 131 -34.01 6.13 0.05
C PRO A 131 -33.34 7.36 -0.56
N SER A 132 -34.01 8.02 -1.51
CA SER A 132 -33.52 9.25 -2.14
C SER A 132 -33.75 10.52 -1.31
N THR A 133 -34.74 10.52 -0.40
CA THR A 133 -35.13 11.71 0.39
C THR A 133 -35.11 11.50 1.90
N LYS A 134 -35.28 10.25 2.37
CA LYS A 134 -35.38 9.87 3.77
C LYS A 134 -34.83 8.45 4.00
N LYS A 135 -33.66 8.36 4.63
CA LYS A 135 -32.99 7.09 5.03
C LYS A 135 -33.48 6.60 6.41
N ALA A 136 -33.23 5.33 6.76
CA ALA A 136 -33.61 4.78 8.06
C ALA A 136 -33.05 5.58 9.24
N ALA A 137 -31.77 5.98 9.16
CA ALA A 137 -31.10 6.80 10.18
C ALA A 137 -31.84 8.11 10.51
N SER A 138 -32.58 8.69 9.56
CA SER A 138 -33.34 9.94 9.79
C SER A 138 -34.43 9.82 10.87
N PHE A 139 -34.86 8.61 11.21
CA PHE A 139 -35.83 8.39 12.29
C PHE A 139 -35.20 8.40 13.69
N LEU A 140 -33.87 8.32 13.77
CA LEU A 140 -33.07 8.32 14.99
C LEU A 140 -32.38 9.66 15.26
N GLU A 141 -32.49 10.61 14.32
CA GLU A 141 -31.74 11.87 14.30
C GLU A 141 -32.67 13.10 14.38
N GLY A 142 -32.08 14.26 14.67
CA GLY A 142 -32.77 15.56 14.73
C GLY A 142 -33.19 15.97 16.15
N ASN A 143 -33.86 17.13 16.26
CA ASN A 143 -34.28 17.69 17.56
C ASN A 143 -35.44 16.91 18.21
N SER A 144 -36.18 16.15 17.41
CA SER A 144 -37.31 15.33 17.85
C SER A 144 -37.27 13.98 17.11
N PRO A 145 -36.29 13.10 17.44
CA PRO A 145 -36.20 11.80 16.78
C PRO A 145 -37.48 10.99 17.09
N LYS A 146 -37.94 10.20 16.13
CA LYS A 146 -39.12 9.34 16.34
C LYS A 146 -38.76 8.13 17.20
N PHE A 147 -37.59 7.58 16.95
CA PHE A 147 -37.10 6.35 17.55
C PHE A 147 -35.85 6.60 18.39
N LYS A 148 -35.65 5.75 19.39
CA LYS A 148 -34.39 5.61 20.14
C LYS A 148 -33.89 4.18 20.01
N LEU A 149 -32.57 4.02 20.06
CA LEU A 149 -31.92 2.71 20.12
C LEU A 149 -31.91 2.22 21.57
N VAL A 150 -32.22 0.94 21.77
CA VAL A 150 -32.22 0.29 23.09
C VAL A 150 -30.83 -0.25 23.41
N ASP A 151 -30.44 -0.21 24.69
CA ASP A 151 -29.20 -0.77 25.25
C ASP A 151 -27.90 -0.36 24.54
N ASN A 152 -27.89 0.82 23.91
CA ASN A 152 -26.77 1.33 23.10
C ASN A 152 -26.28 0.38 21.98
N CYS A 153 -27.06 -0.65 21.65
CA CYS A 153 -26.74 -1.60 20.59
C CYS A 153 -25.36 -2.25 20.70
N THR A 154 -25.01 -2.79 21.86
CA THR A 154 -23.68 -3.39 22.05
C THR A 154 -23.48 -4.72 21.31
N ASP A 155 -24.56 -5.36 20.83
CA ASP A 155 -24.43 -6.60 20.07
C ASP A 155 -23.97 -6.31 18.63
N THR A 156 -22.73 -6.72 18.36
CA THR A 156 -22.10 -6.62 17.05
C THR A 156 -21.61 -8.00 16.62
N LYS A 157 -21.67 -8.28 15.32
CA LYS A 157 -21.22 -9.54 14.74
C LYS A 157 -20.43 -9.27 13.47
N THR A 158 -19.33 -9.99 13.30
CA THR A 158 -18.50 -9.96 12.09
C THR A 158 -18.95 -11.07 11.13
N THR A 159 -19.03 -10.76 9.84
CA THR A 159 -19.42 -11.73 8.81
C THR A 159 -18.37 -12.83 8.66
N GLY A 160 -18.84 -14.08 8.63
CA GLY A 160 -18.04 -15.29 8.49
C GLY A 160 -17.61 -15.58 7.05
N GLU A 161 -17.11 -16.80 6.82
CA GLU A 161 -16.59 -17.24 5.52
C GLU A 161 -17.64 -17.38 4.42
N ASP A 162 -18.89 -17.62 4.81
CA ASP A 162 -20.06 -17.62 3.93
C ASP A 162 -20.71 -16.23 3.81
N GLY A 163 -20.09 -15.21 4.39
CA GLY A 163 -20.62 -13.86 4.48
C GLY A 163 -21.71 -13.70 5.53
N SER A 164 -21.98 -14.71 6.37
CA SER A 164 -23.09 -14.66 7.32
C SER A 164 -22.72 -14.01 8.67
N ALA A 165 -23.66 -13.27 9.26
CA ALA A 165 -23.61 -12.80 10.64
C ALA A 165 -24.98 -13.04 11.29
N LYS A 166 -25.01 -13.77 12.41
CA LYS A 166 -26.25 -14.25 13.05
C LYS A 166 -26.51 -13.54 14.38
N PHE A 167 -27.71 -13.02 14.51
CA PHE A 167 -28.25 -12.44 15.74
C PHE A 167 -29.45 -13.29 16.16
N GLU A 168 -29.28 -14.06 17.24
CA GLU A 168 -30.24 -15.07 17.69
C GLU A 168 -30.88 -14.66 19.01
N ASN A 169 -31.95 -15.36 19.40
CA ASN A 169 -32.68 -15.14 20.67
C ASN A 169 -33.21 -13.71 20.84
N LEU A 170 -33.62 -13.10 19.73
CA LEU A 170 -34.20 -11.77 19.71
C LEU A 170 -35.67 -11.81 20.17
N ASP A 171 -36.12 -10.71 20.75
CA ASP A 171 -37.53 -10.47 21.07
C ASP A 171 -38.29 -10.00 19.82
N GLU A 172 -39.61 -10.13 19.82
CA GLU A 172 -40.43 -9.56 18.76
C GLU A 172 -40.37 -8.02 18.80
N SER A 173 -39.86 -7.39 17.74
CA SER A 173 -39.73 -5.93 17.67
C SER A 173 -39.35 -5.45 16.27
N LEU A 174 -39.35 -4.12 16.12
CA LEU A 174 -38.56 -3.43 15.11
C LEU A 174 -37.08 -3.38 15.52
N TYR A 175 -36.21 -3.67 14.57
CA TYR A 175 -34.77 -3.61 14.68
C TYR A 175 -34.16 -2.67 13.64
N TYR A 176 -33.12 -1.94 14.04
CA TYR A 176 -32.27 -1.13 13.18
C TYR A 176 -30.96 -1.87 12.93
N VAL A 177 -30.62 -2.08 11.66
CA VAL A 177 -29.41 -2.79 11.22
C VAL A 177 -28.47 -1.79 10.57
N GLU A 178 -27.23 -1.77 11.05
CA GLU A 178 -26.19 -0.88 10.57
C GLU A 178 -24.92 -1.68 10.33
N GLU A 179 -24.34 -1.53 9.14
CA GLU A 179 -22.96 -1.95 8.90
C GLU A 179 -22.06 -0.93 9.59
N THR A 180 -21.19 -1.35 10.51
CA THR A 180 -20.40 -0.41 11.33
C THR A 180 -18.94 -0.38 10.94
N ASP A 181 -18.41 -1.44 10.35
CA ASP A 181 -16.99 -1.54 10.02
C ASP A 181 -16.76 -2.44 8.80
N THR A 182 -15.92 -1.98 7.89
CA THR A 182 -15.60 -2.65 6.62
C THR A 182 -14.11 -2.93 6.44
N LYS A 183 -13.27 -2.58 7.42
CA LYS A 183 -11.80 -2.68 7.28
C LYS A 183 -11.31 -4.12 7.13
N GLY A 184 -12.03 -5.08 7.70
CA GLY A 184 -11.73 -6.50 7.61
C GLY A 184 -12.28 -7.17 6.34
N ALA A 185 -12.84 -6.40 5.39
CA ALA A 185 -13.51 -6.97 4.22
C ALA A 185 -12.56 -7.82 3.37
N GLN A 186 -12.95 -9.08 3.17
CA GLN A 186 -12.22 -10.03 2.35
C GLN A 186 -13.17 -10.76 1.40
N ILE A 187 -12.66 -11.09 0.21
CA ILE A 187 -13.34 -11.87 -0.82
C ILE A 187 -12.37 -12.95 -1.33
N LYS A 188 -12.92 -14.08 -1.77
CA LYS A 188 -12.13 -15.14 -2.41
C LYS A 188 -11.68 -14.77 -3.82
N ASP A 189 -10.39 -14.95 -4.10
CA ASP A 189 -9.83 -14.86 -5.44
C ASP A 189 -10.23 -16.06 -6.32
N GLU A 190 -9.74 -16.11 -7.55
CA GLU A 190 -9.99 -17.23 -8.49
C GLU A 190 -9.42 -18.57 -8.01
N LYS A 191 -8.44 -18.52 -7.10
CA LYS A 191 -7.77 -19.67 -6.48
C LYS A 191 -8.38 -20.04 -5.13
N ASN A 192 -9.53 -19.45 -4.77
CA ASN A 192 -10.25 -19.69 -3.51
C ASN A 192 -9.49 -19.25 -2.25
N ASN A 193 -8.50 -18.36 -2.38
CA ASN A 193 -7.79 -17.74 -1.26
C ASN A 193 -8.47 -16.44 -0.84
N TRP A 194 -8.50 -16.16 0.46
CA TRP A 194 -9.00 -14.89 0.99
C TRP A 194 -8.05 -13.75 0.64
N LYS A 195 -8.59 -12.72 -0.02
CA LYS A 195 -7.89 -11.50 -0.37
C LYS A 195 -8.63 -10.30 0.23
N SER A 196 -7.89 -9.37 0.82
CA SER A 196 -8.44 -8.09 1.29
C SER A 196 -8.94 -7.26 0.12
N VAL A 197 -10.07 -6.58 0.34
CA VAL A 197 -10.70 -5.68 -0.65
C VAL A 197 -11.10 -4.38 0.04
N THR A 198 -11.13 -3.29 -0.72
CA THR A 198 -11.69 -2.03 -0.23
C THR A 198 -13.18 -1.99 -0.53
N VAL A 199 -14.02 -1.77 0.49
CA VAL A 199 -15.44 -1.46 0.28
C VAL A 199 -15.55 -0.06 -0.29
N THR A 200 -16.12 0.08 -1.48
CA THR A 200 -16.30 1.37 -2.18
C THR A 200 -17.74 1.87 -2.11
N GLY A 201 -18.68 1.00 -1.76
CA GLY A 201 -20.09 1.31 -1.54
C GLY A 201 -20.63 0.45 -0.40
N LYS A 202 -21.07 1.11 0.67
CA LYS A 202 -21.60 0.49 1.89
C LYS A 202 -23.11 0.40 1.81
N VAL A 203 -23.71 -0.63 2.42
CA VAL A 203 -25.18 -0.68 2.53
C VAL A 203 -25.67 0.44 3.45
N ASP A 204 -26.72 1.13 3.04
CA ASP A 204 -27.41 2.08 3.93
C ASP A 204 -28.03 1.31 5.12
N PRO A 205 -28.05 1.90 6.32
CA PRO A 205 -28.77 1.32 7.44
C PRO A 205 -30.24 1.11 7.10
N PHE A 206 -30.84 0.07 7.67
CA PHE A 206 -32.21 -0.31 7.36
C PHE A 206 -32.97 -0.86 8.57
N PHE A 207 -34.30 -0.83 8.48
CA PHE A 207 -35.18 -1.40 9.49
C PHE A 207 -35.66 -2.79 9.09
N ILE A 208 -35.77 -3.66 10.07
CA ILE A 208 -36.32 -5.01 9.94
C ILE A 208 -37.27 -5.30 11.10
N THR A 209 -38.40 -5.92 10.82
CA THR A 209 -39.28 -6.46 11.85
C THR A 209 -39.00 -7.94 12.03
N THR A 210 -38.97 -8.42 13.27
CA THR A 210 -39.01 -9.85 13.55
C THR A 210 -40.14 -10.12 14.57
N PRO A 211 -41.04 -11.07 14.31
CA PRO A 211 -41.17 -11.85 13.08
C PRO A 211 -41.64 -11.00 11.88
N LEU A 212 -41.40 -11.50 10.67
CA LEU A 212 -41.76 -10.85 9.41
C LEU A 212 -42.89 -11.62 8.71
N PRO A 213 -43.98 -10.98 8.24
CA PRO A 213 -45.01 -11.68 7.51
C PRO A 213 -44.53 -11.99 6.09
N HIS A 214 -44.72 -13.24 5.68
CA HIS A 214 -44.24 -13.78 4.43
C HIS A 214 -45.37 -14.44 3.66
N LYS A 215 -45.46 -14.14 2.36
CA LYS A 215 -46.47 -14.70 1.47
C LYS A 215 -45.86 -15.85 0.68
N THR A 216 -46.34 -17.06 0.93
CA THR A 216 -46.06 -18.21 0.08
C THR A 216 -47.06 -18.25 -1.09
N PRO A 217 -46.87 -19.11 -2.11
CA PRO A 217 -47.84 -19.25 -3.20
C PRO A 217 -49.27 -19.58 -2.75
N THR A 218 -49.43 -20.21 -1.58
CA THR A 218 -50.71 -20.75 -1.12
C THR A 218 -51.15 -20.26 0.26
N SER A 219 -50.31 -19.55 1.01
CA SER A 219 -50.61 -19.12 2.38
C SER A 219 -49.81 -17.88 2.82
N TRP A 220 -50.15 -17.37 4.01
CA TRP A 220 -49.34 -16.40 4.73
C TRP A 220 -48.78 -17.05 5.99
N GLU A 221 -47.52 -16.76 6.30
CA GLU A 221 -46.82 -17.25 7.48
C GLU A 221 -46.00 -16.14 8.15
N TRP A 222 -45.56 -16.38 9.37
CA TRP A 222 -44.62 -15.52 10.09
C TRP A 222 -43.23 -16.13 10.06
N LEU A 223 -42.28 -15.41 9.47
CA LEU A 223 -40.85 -15.74 9.53
C LEU A 223 -40.28 -15.21 10.84
N TYR A 224 -39.98 -16.13 11.76
CA TYR A 224 -39.28 -15.80 13.01
C TYR A 224 -37.76 -15.75 12.81
N ASN A 225 -37.27 -16.47 11.80
CA ASN A 225 -35.89 -16.39 11.34
C ASN A 225 -35.90 -15.62 10.03
N VAL A 226 -35.32 -14.42 10.04
CA VAL A 226 -35.37 -13.52 8.88
C VAL A 226 -33.98 -13.39 8.25
N ASP A 227 -33.88 -13.75 6.98
CA ASP A 227 -32.68 -13.68 6.17
C ASP A 227 -32.62 -12.40 5.34
N VAL A 228 -31.56 -11.60 5.52
CA VAL A 228 -31.34 -10.35 4.78
C VAL A 228 -30.05 -10.40 3.99
N TYR A 229 -30.03 -9.77 2.81
CA TYR A 229 -28.94 -9.90 1.83
C TYR A 229 -28.34 -8.54 1.45
N PRO A 230 -27.74 -7.78 2.39
CA PRO A 230 -27.09 -6.52 2.07
C PRO A 230 -25.87 -6.74 1.17
N LYS A 231 -25.56 -5.74 0.33
CA LYS A 231 -24.48 -5.81 -0.65
C LYS A 231 -23.45 -4.69 -0.43
N ASN A 232 -22.18 -4.96 -0.73
CA ASN A 232 -21.12 -3.94 -0.78
C ASN A 232 -20.50 -3.90 -2.16
N ASP A 233 -20.35 -2.70 -2.72
CA ASP A 233 -19.43 -2.52 -3.84
C ASP A 233 -18.00 -2.60 -3.32
N THR A 234 -17.12 -3.25 -4.06
CA THR A 234 -15.72 -3.49 -3.64
C THR A 234 -14.74 -3.20 -4.75
N SER A 235 -13.52 -2.82 -4.40
CA SER A 235 -12.35 -2.77 -5.28
C SER A 235 -11.26 -3.73 -4.80
N ASP A 236 -10.46 -4.20 -5.75
CA ASP A 236 -9.22 -4.94 -5.49
C ASP A 236 -8.07 -4.02 -5.02
N ASP A 237 -8.24 -2.70 -5.13
CA ASP A 237 -7.30 -1.74 -4.59
C ASP A 237 -7.29 -1.84 -3.07
N VAL A 238 -6.10 -1.87 -2.49
CA VAL A 238 -5.87 -1.82 -1.04
C VAL A 238 -4.80 -0.78 -0.73
N PRO A 239 -4.71 -0.28 0.52
CA PRO A 239 -3.66 0.65 0.88
C PRO A 239 -2.25 0.06 0.65
N THR A 240 -1.38 0.81 -0.01
CA THR A 240 0.01 0.40 -0.29
C THR A 240 0.99 1.52 0.01
N LYS A 241 2.25 1.13 0.23
CA LYS A 241 3.40 2.02 0.31
C LYS A 241 4.58 1.36 -0.38
N THR A 242 5.07 1.95 -1.46
CA THR A 242 6.12 1.33 -2.29
C THR A 242 7.30 2.28 -2.49
N PRO A 243 8.54 1.87 -2.21
CA PRO A 243 9.72 2.66 -2.51
C PRO A 243 10.00 2.71 -4.02
N LYS A 244 10.45 3.87 -4.48
CA LYS A 244 11.02 4.07 -5.82
C LYS A 244 12.55 4.00 -5.78
N THR A 245 13.17 3.93 -6.95
CA THR A 245 14.61 4.11 -7.10
C THR A 245 15.04 5.46 -6.52
N PRO A 246 16.09 5.52 -5.68
CA PRO A 246 16.56 6.77 -5.11
C PRO A 246 17.14 7.71 -6.17
N THR A 247 17.21 9.01 -5.85
CA THR A 247 17.78 10.05 -6.73
C THR A 247 19.26 9.83 -7.03
N LYS A 248 19.95 9.03 -6.21
CA LYS A 248 21.33 8.58 -6.39
C LYS A 248 21.41 7.11 -6.01
N LEU A 249 22.18 6.32 -6.77
CA LEU A 249 22.39 4.89 -6.52
C LEU A 249 23.37 4.59 -5.38
N TYR A 250 23.64 5.58 -4.53
CA TYR A 250 24.48 5.49 -3.35
C TYR A 250 24.01 6.50 -2.30
N VAL A 251 24.42 6.32 -1.04
CA VAL A 251 24.23 7.30 0.01
C VAL A 251 25.33 8.37 -0.08
N ASP A 252 24.94 9.57 -0.48
CA ASP A 252 25.87 10.69 -0.60
C ASP A 252 26.29 11.21 0.78
N LYS A 253 27.53 11.70 0.87
CA LYS A 253 28.14 12.20 2.11
C LYS A 253 27.44 13.46 2.61
N ASP A 254 26.84 14.24 1.71
CA ASP A 254 26.07 15.44 2.04
C ASP A 254 24.62 15.14 2.48
N GLY A 255 24.20 13.86 2.48
CA GLY A 255 22.83 13.45 2.82
C GLY A 255 21.79 13.85 1.77
N SER A 256 22.19 14.11 0.52
CA SER A 256 21.30 14.49 -0.58
C SER A 256 20.61 13.32 -1.28
N THR A 257 20.95 12.07 -0.95
CA THR A 257 20.26 10.89 -1.49
C THR A 257 18.84 10.85 -0.97
N VAL A 258 17.87 10.90 -1.89
CA VAL A 258 16.45 10.90 -1.58
C VAL A 258 15.82 9.63 -2.13
N ILE A 259 15.03 8.96 -1.31
CA ILE A 259 14.17 7.85 -1.72
C ILE A 259 12.70 8.31 -1.68
N PRO A 260 12.00 8.33 -2.82
CA PRO A 260 10.56 8.56 -2.88
C PRO A 260 9.78 7.30 -2.47
N TRP A 261 8.67 7.50 -1.77
CA TRP A 261 7.73 6.45 -1.38
C TRP A 261 6.34 6.79 -1.90
N ASP A 262 5.84 5.96 -2.81
CA ASP A 262 4.47 6.10 -3.31
C ASP A 262 3.51 5.44 -2.33
N ILE A 263 2.64 6.25 -1.75
CA ILE A 263 1.56 5.84 -0.86
C ILE A 263 0.26 5.94 -1.64
N SER A 264 -0.53 4.86 -1.63
CA SER A 264 -1.85 4.80 -2.26
C SER A 264 -2.87 4.35 -1.21
N ILE A 265 -3.92 5.13 -0.99
CA ILE A 265 -4.99 4.83 -0.03
C ILE A 265 -6.34 4.92 -0.76
N PRO A 266 -6.94 3.79 -1.17
CA PRO A 266 -8.30 3.76 -1.68
C PRO A 266 -9.28 4.09 -0.54
N LEU A 267 -10.19 5.04 -0.79
CA LEU A 267 -11.11 5.52 0.24
C LEU A 267 -12.33 4.59 0.36
N THR A 268 -12.60 4.12 1.58
CA THR A 268 -13.90 3.55 1.96
C THR A 268 -14.94 4.65 2.10
N PRO A 269 -16.25 4.36 1.96
CA PRO A 269 -17.30 5.33 2.29
C PRO A 269 -17.13 5.89 3.72
N PRO A 270 -17.61 7.12 3.97
CA PRO A 270 -17.61 7.68 5.31
C PRO A 270 -18.28 6.75 6.33
N SER A 271 -17.78 6.80 7.57
CA SER A 271 -18.27 6.00 8.71
C SER A 271 -19.80 6.01 8.84
N ASP A 272 -20.37 7.22 8.81
CA ASP A 272 -21.81 7.50 8.90
C ASP A 272 -22.56 7.45 7.56
N ASN A 273 -21.86 7.08 6.49
CA ASN A 273 -22.34 7.10 5.12
C ASN A 273 -22.91 8.45 4.67
N LYS A 274 -22.37 9.56 5.20
CA LYS A 274 -22.76 10.94 4.87
C LYS A 274 -21.59 11.84 4.53
N ALA A 275 -20.60 11.95 5.43
CA ALA A 275 -19.50 12.89 5.24
C ALA A 275 -18.23 12.42 5.93
N TYR A 276 -17.10 12.61 5.26
CA TYR A 276 -15.79 12.32 5.82
C TYR A 276 -15.44 13.33 6.91
N LYS A 277 -14.91 12.83 8.02
CA LYS A 277 -14.47 13.58 9.20
C LYS A 277 -12.96 13.67 9.27
N LYS A 278 -12.24 12.63 8.83
CA LYS A 278 -10.77 12.64 8.78
C LYS A 278 -10.23 11.65 7.76
N ILE A 279 -9.20 12.05 7.03
CA ILE A 279 -8.44 11.17 6.15
C ILE A 279 -6.97 11.56 6.26
N GLY A 280 -6.11 10.59 6.53
CA GLY A 280 -4.70 10.85 6.71
C GLY A 280 -3.89 9.61 6.98
N PHE A 281 -2.60 9.82 7.15
CA PHE A 281 -1.68 8.80 7.61
C PHE A 281 -0.53 9.43 8.39
N ILE A 282 0.13 8.57 9.16
CA ILE A 282 1.37 8.87 9.86
C ILE A 282 2.42 7.85 9.47
N ASP A 283 3.61 8.35 9.20
CA ASP A 283 4.81 7.60 8.88
C ASP A 283 5.80 7.74 10.03
N ALA A 284 6.08 6.64 10.74
CA ALA A 284 7.13 6.58 11.73
C ALA A 284 8.44 6.23 11.02
N LEU A 285 9.27 7.24 10.76
CA LEU A 285 10.48 7.08 9.97
C LEU A 285 11.47 6.14 10.69
N PRO A 286 11.88 5.03 10.06
CA PRO A 286 12.86 4.12 10.62
C PRO A 286 14.22 4.80 10.77
N LYS A 287 15.07 4.22 11.63
CA LYS A 287 16.46 4.66 11.76
C LYS A 287 17.12 4.62 10.38
N GLY A 288 17.71 5.74 9.98
CA GLY A 288 18.35 5.86 8.68
C GLY A 288 17.66 6.83 7.75
N LEU A 289 16.38 7.15 7.98
CA LEU A 289 15.60 8.08 7.18
C LEU A 289 15.32 9.39 7.90
N THR A 290 15.29 10.48 7.14
CA THR A 290 14.80 11.78 7.60
C THR A 290 13.81 12.36 6.59
N TYR A 291 12.85 13.15 7.08
CA TYR A 291 11.86 13.79 6.23
C TYR A 291 12.50 14.82 5.29
N LYS A 292 12.01 14.90 4.05
CA LYS A 292 12.35 15.97 3.11
C LYS A 292 11.13 16.81 2.77
N ASP A 293 10.17 16.22 2.07
CA ASP A 293 8.94 16.85 1.60
C ASP A 293 7.91 15.79 1.19
N VAL A 294 6.73 16.24 0.79
CA VAL A 294 5.76 15.44 0.01
C VAL A 294 5.61 16.07 -1.38
N SER A 295 5.43 15.23 -2.39
CA SER A 295 5.16 15.63 -3.78
C SER A 295 4.04 14.78 -4.37
N ASP A 296 3.57 15.17 -5.56
CA ASP A 296 2.63 14.39 -6.39
C ASP A 296 1.36 13.96 -5.65
N VAL A 297 0.85 14.86 -4.79
CA VAL A 297 -0.35 14.62 -4.01
C VAL A 297 -1.58 14.77 -4.91
N THR A 298 -2.31 13.68 -5.10
CA THR A 298 -3.47 13.63 -5.99
C THR A 298 -4.60 12.82 -5.37
N LEU A 299 -5.84 13.20 -5.68
CA LEU A 299 -7.01 12.35 -5.54
C LEU A 299 -7.40 11.82 -6.90
N VAL A 300 -7.30 10.51 -7.09
CA VAL A 300 -7.76 9.84 -8.30
C VAL A 300 -9.26 9.57 -8.16
N LYS A 301 -10.07 10.30 -8.91
CA LYS A 301 -11.53 10.21 -8.91
C LYS A 301 -12.00 9.30 -10.04
N LYS A 302 -12.91 8.36 -9.74
CA LYS A 302 -13.52 7.48 -10.75
C LYS A 302 -15.01 7.31 -10.49
N ALA A 303 -15.82 7.38 -11.54
CA ALA A 303 -17.26 7.15 -11.43
C ALA A 303 -17.58 5.66 -11.18
N LYS A 304 -18.56 5.39 -10.32
CA LYS A 304 -19.03 4.02 -10.01
C LYS A 304 -19.86 3.39 -11.12
N THR A 305 -20.30 4.17 -12.11
CA THR A 305 -21.30 3.79 -13.12
C THR A 305 -20.80 2.78 -14.16
N SER A 306 -19.48 2.56 -14.28
CA SER A 306 -18.90 1.48 -15.10
C SER A 306 -17.47 1.15 -14.69
N ALA A 307 -17.09 -0.14 -14.77
CA ALA A 307 -15.70 -0.59 -14.59
C ALA A 307 -14.72 0.10 -15.57
N THR A 308 -15.22 0.53 -16.73
CA THR A 308 -14.47 1.22 -17.79
C THR A 308 -14.46 2.74 -17.65
N ALA A 309 -15.03 3.31 -16.57
CA ALA A 309 -14.98 4.75 -16.36
C ALA A 309 -13.52 5.21 -16.27
N GLU A 310 -13.17 6.24 -17.04
CA GLU A 310 -11.84 6.86 -16.97
C GLU A 310 -11.66 7.53 -15.60
N ALA A 311 -10.47 7.36 -15.04
CA ALA A 311 -10.09 8.04 -13.82
C ALA A 311 -9.63 9.47 -14.14
N THR A 312 -9.96 10.41 -13.27
CA THR A 312 -9.50 11.80 -13.34
C THR A 312 -8.61 12.09 -12.15
N ASP A 313 -7.41 12.60 -12.39
CA ASP A 313 -6.50 13.04 -11.34
C ASP A 313 -6.86 14.46 -10.91
N VAL A 314 -7.07 14.65 -9.61
CA VAL A 314 -7.27 15.96 -8.97
C VAL A 314 -6.01 16.29 -8.15
N PRO A 315 -5.11 17.14 -8.66
CA PRO A 315 -3.94 17.59 -7.91
C PRO A 315 -4.36 18.36 -6.66
N LEU A 316 -3.66 18.12 -5.56
CA LEU A 316 -3.92 18.77 -4.27
C LEU A 316 -2.80 19.74 -3.92
N ALA A 317 -3.16 20.88 -3.34
CA ALA A 317 -2.23 21.91 -2.89
C ALA A 317 -2.02 21.88 -1.37
N VAL A 318 -0.76 22.01 -0.95
CA VAL A 318 -0.40 22.10 0.48
C VAL A 318 -1.06 23.31 1.12
N THR A 319 -1.45 23.17 2.39
CA THR A 319 -2.21 24.12 3.23
C THR A 319 -3.65 24.41 2.79
N THR A 320 -3.98 24.20 1.51
CA THR A 320 -5.35 24.37 1.00
C THR A 320 -6.14 23.06 1.08
N ASP A 321 -5.56 21.98 0.53
CA ASP A 321 -6.22 20.67 0.40
C ASP A 321 -5.70 19.65 1.41
N TYR A 322 -4.48 19.85 1.90
CA TYR A 322 -3.87 18.97 2.88
C TYR A 322 -2.82 19.72 3.72
N THR A 323 -2.46 19.15 4.85
CA THR A 323 -1.35 19.59 5.69
C THR A 323 -0.37 18.44 5.89
N VAL A 324 0.91 18.80 6.05
CA VAL A 324 1.95 17.86 6.47
C VAL A 324 2.72 18.47 7.62
N THR A 325 2.85 17.72 8.70
CA THR A 325 3.71 18.06 9.83
C THR A 325 4.78 16.98 9.98
N SER A 326 5.96 17.38 10.45
CA SER A 326 7.02 16.43 10.78
C SER A 326 7.56 16.74 12.17
N THR A 327 7.95 15.69 12.87
CA THR A 327 8.55 15.77 14.20
C THR A 327 9.90 15.08 14.16
N GLU A 328 10.88 15.70 14.82
CA GLU A 328 12.20 15.11 14.97
C GLU A 328 12.15 13.93 15.94
N LYS A 329 13.12 13.03 15.79
CA LYS A 329 13.30 11.90 16.70
C LYS A 329 13.61 12.39 18.12
N THR A 330 13.01 11.76 19.12
CA THR A 330 13.36 11.94 20.54
C THR A 330 13.93 10.64 21.13
N GLU A 331 14.35 10.67 22.40
CA GLU A 331 14.78 9.44 23.10
C GLU A 331 13.65 8.41 23.22
N SER A 332 12.40 8.87 23.31
CA SER A 332 11.22 8.04 23.57
C SER A 332 10.33 7.80 22.35
N ALA A 333 10.57 8.47 21.21
CA ALA A 333 9.75 8.33 20.00
C ALA A 333 10.57 8.47 18.71
N PRO A 334 10.23 7.70 17.65
CA PRO A 334 10.83 7.89 16.32
C PRO A 334 10.42 9.24 15.74
N ALA A 335 11.15 9.71 14.72
CA ALA A 335 10.70 10.83 13.90
C ALA A 335 9.39 10.43 13.19
N LYS A 336 8.43 11.36 13.11
CA LYS A 336 7.12 11.09 12.50
C LYS A 336 6.78 12.12 11.45
N VAL A 337 6.15 11.69 10.36
CA VAL A 337 5.53 12.56 9.36
C VAL A 337 4.03 12.30 9.35
N THR A 338 3.23 13.32 9.57
CA THR A 338 1.77 13.22 9.59
C THR A 338 1.20 13.97 8.40
N PHE A 339 0.41 13.30 7.58
CA PHE A 339 -0.35 13.85 6.46
C PHE A 339 -1.84 13.83 6.79
N ASN A 340 -2.53 14.94 6.56
CA ASN A 340 -3.98 15.05 6.71
C ASN A 340 -4.61 15.81 5.56
N LEU A 341 -5.74 15.33 5.03
CA LEU A 341 -6.58 16.16 4.17
C LEU A 341 -7.25 17.28 4.98
N SER A 342 -7.42 18.44 4.36
CA SER A 342 -8.07 19.60 4.99
C SER A 342 -9.58 19.40 5.10
N ALA A 343 -10.22 20.09 6.04
CA ALA A 343 -11.67 20.03 6.22
C ALA A 343 -12.44 20.42 4.93
N SER A 344 -11.97 21.44 4.20
CA SER A 344 -12.56 21.86 2.92
C SER A 344 -12.49 20.75 1.87
N ARG A 345 -11.36 20.03 1.80
CA ARG A 345 -11.21 18.90 0.87
C ARG A 345 -12.11 17.73 1.25
N LEU A 346 -12.24 17.43 2.55
CA LEU A 346 -13.17 16.41 3.06
C LEU A 346 -14.63 16.76 2.72
N GLU A 347 -15.04 18.02 2.86
CA GLU A 347 -16.38 18.48 2.47
C GLU A 347 -16.63 18.32 0.96
N GLU A 348 -15.62 18.54 0.11
CA GLU A 348 -15.74 18.39 -1.33
C GLU A 348 -15.98 16.93 -1.74
N ILE A 349 -15.15 16.00 -1.27
CA ILE A 349 -15.30 14.57 -1.58
C ILE A 349 -16.58 13.97 -0.94
N SER A 350 -17.08 14.57 0.15
CA SER A 350 -18.33 14.14 0.79
C SER A 350 -19.57 14.44 -0.06
N LYS A 351 -19.49 15.36 -1.03
CA LYS A 351 -20.63 15.72 -1.89
C LYS A 351 -21.00 14.61 -2.88
N ASP A 352 -20.06 13.73 -3.22
CA ASP A 352 -20.25 12.79 -4.33
C ASP A 352 -19.59 11.41 -4.15
N PHE A 353 -19.15 11.04 -2.94
CA PHE A 353 -18.68 9.67 -2.63
C PHE A 353 -19.74 8.59 -2.93
N GLY A 354 -21.02 8.96 -2.97
CA GLY A 354 -22.11 8.04 -3.35
C GLY A 354 -22.03 7.60 -4.82
N THR A 355 -21.49 8.45 -5.71
CA THR A 355 -21.42 8.19 -7.16
C THR A 355 -19.99 8.00 -7.67
N ASN A 356 -18.98 8.32 -6.85
CA ASN A 356 -17.57 8.21 -7.20
C ASN A 356 -16.77 7.43 -6.16
N THR A 357 -15.67 6.84 -6.61
CA THR A 357 -14.61 6.30 -5.77
C THR A 357 -13.38 7.21 -5.84
N TYR A 358 -12.59 7.21 -4.77
CA TYR A 358 -11.41 8.05 -4.64
C TYR A 358 -10.22 7.20 -4.19
N VAL A 359 -9.05 7.47 -4.74
CA VAL A 359 -7.77 6.95 -4.25
C VAL A 359 -6.86 8.12 -3.97
N LEU A 360 -6.46 8.29 -2.71
CA LEU A 360 -5.44 9.26 -2.31
C LEU A 360 -4.06 8.70 -2.70
N LYS A 361 -3.32 9.45 -3.50
CA LYS A 361 -1.92 9.16 -3.84
C LYS A 361 -1.01 10.26 -3.31
N VAL A 362 0.07 9.86 -2.65
CA VAL A 362 1.07 10.77 -2.07
C VAL A 362 2.46 10.20 -2.33
N THR A 363 3.38 11.03 -2.83
CA THR A 363 4.81 10.67 -2.83
C THR A 363 5.46 11.30 -1.61
N LEU A 364 5.87 10.49 -0.65
CA LEU A 364 6.68 10.95 0.48
C LEU A 364 8.15 10.85 0.14
N ASN A 365 8.88 11.97 0.18
CA ASN A 365 10.31 11.98 -0.08
C ASN A 365 11.09 11.97 1.24
N THR A 366 11.99 11.00 1.38
CA THR A 366 12.86 10.87 2.56
C THR A 366 14.34 10.90 2.16
N LYS A 367 15.19 11.51 2.98
CA LYS A 367 16.65 11.44 2.81
C LYS A 367 17.19 10.19 3.49
N VAL A 368 18.23 9.61 2.90
CA VAL A 368 18.95 8.45 3.47
C VAL A 368 20.21 8.94 4.16
N THR A 369 20.38 8.57 5.43
CA THR A 369 21.58 8.90 6.22
C THR A 369 22.69 7.88 5.98
N LYS A 370 23.95 8.33 6.08
CA LYS A 370 25.13 7.48 5.87
C LYS A 370 25.15 6.28 6.82
N GLY A 371 25.56 5.12 6.31
CA GLY A 371 25.61 3.87 7.07
C GLY A 371 24.28 3.13 7.13
N THR A 372 23.20 3.70 6.59
CA THR A 372 21.92 3.00 6.43
C THR A 372 22.08 1.86 5.43
N LYS A 373 21.64 0.67 5.81
CA LYS A 373 21.70 -0.55 4.98
C LYS A 373 20.31 -0.94 4.52
N ASN A 374 19.61 -1.74 5.31
CA ASN A 374 18.24 -2.13 5.03
C ASN A 374 17.29 -1.38 5.93
N PHE A 375 16.17 -0.98 5.37
CA PHE A 375 15.06 -0.44 6.13
C PHE A 375 13.74 -0.77 5.44
N SER A 376 12.76 -1.08 6.26
CA SER A 376 11.36 -1.15 5.88
C SER A 376 10.66 0.08 6.45
N ASN A 377 9.85 0.72 5.62
CA ASN A 377 9.16 1.95 5.99
C ASN A 377 7.65 1.74 5.91
N PHE A 378 6.94 2.03 7.01
CA PHE A 378 5.53 1.67 7.23
C PHE A 378 4.67 2.93 7.35
N ILE A 379 3.37 2.83 7.08
CA ILE A 379 2.41 3.86 7.45
C ILE A 379 1.29 3.29 8.31
N THR A 380 0.78 4.11 9.23
CA THR A 380 -0.49 3.90 9.90
C THR A 380 -1.47 4.93 9.34
N GLY A 381 -2.60 4.50 8.79
CA GLY A 381 -3.56 5.40 8.13
C GLY A 381 -4.94 5.40 8.78
N TRP A 382 -5.79 6.34 8.38
CA TRP A 382 -7.18 6.40 8.79
C TRP A 382 -8.09 7.00 7.72
N ILE A 383 -9.33 6.50 7.70
CA ILE A 383 -10.48 7.05 7.00
C ILE A 383 -11.61 7.04 8.02
N ASP A 384 -11.93 8.20 8.57
CA ASP A 384 -12.80 8.35 9.74
C ASP A 384 -12.37 7.44 10.90
N ASP A 385 -13.27 6.64 11.42
CA ASP A 385 -13.03 5.64 12.47
C ASP A 385 -12.32 4.37 11.97
N SER A 386 -12.21 4.21 10.65
CA SER A 386 -11.53 3.07 10.03
C SER A 386 -10.02 3.29 10.02
N LYS A 387 -9.29 2.30 10.54
CA LYS A 387 -7.84 2.32 10.69
C LYS A 387 -7.19 1.44 9.61
N ILE A 388 -6.06 1.90 9.10
CA ILE A 388 -5.23 1.20 8.09
C ILE A 388 -3.94 0.73 8.77
N GLY A 389 -3.75 -0.59 8.85
CA GLY A 389 -2.64 -1.21 9.60
C GLY A 389 -2.84 -1.16 11.11
N ASP A 390 -1.82 -1.55 11.88
CA ASP A 390 -1.73 -1.45 13.34
C ASP A 390 -1.28 -0.04 13.79
N GLY A 391 -1.35 0.27 15.10
CA GLY A 391 -1.06 1.61 15.68
C GLY A 391 -2.16 2.69 15.55
N ASP A 392 -1.99 3.86 16.13
CA ASP A 392 -2.94 4.99 15.99
C ASP A 392 -2.21 6.32 15.72
N GLU A 393 -2.97 7.41 15.60
CA GLU A 393 -2.42 8.75 15.31
C GLU A 393 -1.38 9.20 16.35
N ASN A 394 -1.56 8.82 17.62
CA ASN A 394 -0.64 9.15 18.70
C ASN A 394 0.49 8.10 18.81
N ASN A 395 0.14 6.83 18.62
CA ASN A 395 0.97 5.66 18.78
C ASN A 395 1.04 4.86 17.46
N PRO A 396 1.65 5.42 16.39
CA PRO A 396 1.76 4.71 15.13
C PRO A 396 2.54 3.42 15.29
N CYS A 397 2.28 2.44 14.42
CA CYS A 397 3.05 1.21 14.48
C CYS A 397 4.53 1.51 14.21
N VAL A 398 5.39 1.07 15.12
CA VAL A 398 6.85 1.13 14.97
C VAL A 398 7.34 -0.31 14.96
N PRO A 399 7.95 -0.77 13.85
CA PRO A 399 8.35 -2.16 13.72
C PRO A 399 9.42 -2.52 14.76
N THR A 400 9.19 -3.59 15.49
CA THR A 400 10.15 -4.25 16.37
C THR A 400 10.18 -5.74 16.05
N ALA A 401 11.16 -6.49 16.59
CA ALA A 401 11.20 -7.94 16.41
C ALA A 401 9.92 -8.63 16.92
N ASP A 402 9.32 -8.11 17.99
CA ASP A 402 8.10 -8.66 18.59
C ASP A 402 6.81 -8.14 17.95
N ASN A 403 6.88 -6.99 17.26
CA ASN A 403 5.75 -6.38 16.56
C ASN A 403 6.21 -5.87 15.18
N PRO A 404 6.19 -6.73 14.15
CA PRO A 404 6.78 -6.39 12.85
C PRO A 404 5.95 -5.37 12.04
N CYS A 405 4.70 -5.09 12.45
CA CYS A 405 3.79 -4.21 11.73
C CYS A 405 3.45 -4.67 10.29
N ASP A 406 3.52 -5.97 10.00
CA ASP A 406 3.34 -6.52 8.64
C ASP A 406 1.96 -6.26 8.04
N SER A 407 0.95 -5.99 8.88
CA SER A 407 -0.41 -5.63 8.46
C SER A 407 -0.50 -4.19 7.89
N ASN A 408 0.48 -3.34 8.20
CA ASN A 408 0.55 -1.97 7.73
C ASN A 408 1.06 -1.91 6.29
N PRO A 409 0.61 -0.95 5.48
CA PRO A 409 1.23 -0.68 4.18
C PRO A 409 2.68 -0.29 4.35
N HIS A 410 3.57 -1.01 3.67
CA HIS A 410 5.01 -0.84 3.79
C HIS A 410 5.75 -1.27 2.53
N GLY A 411 7.00 -0.85 2.45
CA GLY A 411 7.95 -1.40 1.50
C GLY A 411 9.37 -1.31 2.01
N THR A 412 10.26 -2.03 1.36
CA THR A 412 11.63 -2.22 1.83
C THR A 412 12.62 -1.72 0.77
N SER A 413 13.70 -1.11 1.24
CA SER A 413 14.81 -0.67 0.39
C SER A 413 16.13 -1.15 0.99
N HIS A 414 17.05 -1.52 0.10
CA HIS A 414 18.30 -2.18 0.44
C HIS A 414 19.51 -1.38 -0.05
N PHE A 415 20.40 -1.09 0.89
CA PHE A 415 21.74 -0.56 0.66
C PHE A 415 22.78 -1.50 1.27
N ALA A 416 23.96 -1.55 0.67
CA ALA A 416 25.08 -2.34 1.16
C ALA A 416 26.40 -1.58 1.03
N THR A 417 27.37 -1.88 1.89
CA THR A 417 28.70 -1.29 1.84
C THR A 417 29.58 -2.06 0.90
N LEU A 418 30.00 -1.43 -0.20
CA LEU A 418 31.17 -1.89 -0.93
C LEU A 418 32.41 -1.37 -0.22
N LYS A 419 33.32 -2.27 0.16
CA LYS A 419 34.62 -1.92 0.75
C LYS A 419 35.75 -2.36 -0.16
N ILE A 420 36.60 -1.43 -0.55
CA ILE A 420 37.80 -1.69 -1.34
C ILE A 420 39.03 -1.48 -0.47
N THR A 421 39.88 -2.50 -0.40
CA THR A 421 41.22 -2.42 0.21
C THR A 421 42.27 -2.44 -0.89
N LYS A 422 43.02 -1.36 -1.02
CA LYS A 422 44.10 -1.22 -1.99
C LYS A 422 45.41 -1.70 -1.41
N VAL A 423 46.12 -2.58 -2.11
CA VAL A 423 47.41 -3.14 -1.68
C VAL A 423 48.42 -3.16 -2.83
N ASN A 424 49.70 -3.38 -2.50
CA ASN A 424 50.73 -3.76 -3.47
C ASN A 424 50.63 -5.24 -3.88
N ASP A 425 51.40 -5.62 -4.88
CA ASP A 425 51.45 -6.93 -5.53
C ASP A 425 52.18 -8.03 -4.76
N ALA A 426 52.48 -7.84 -3.48
CA ALA A 426 53.01 -8.91 -2.64
C ALA A 426 51.87 -9.85 -2.19
N ASP A 427 52.08 -11.16 -2.31
CA ASP A 427 51.04 -12.16 -2.02
C ASP A 427 50.55 -12.14 -0.56
N THR A 428 51.46 -11.93 0.39
CA THR A 428 51.22 -12.09 1.83
C THR A 428 51.89 -10.99 2.65
N LYS A 429 51.44 -10.78 3.90
CA LYS A 429 52.00 -9.75 4.78
C LYS A 429 53.48 -10.01 5.07
N GLU A 430 53.86 -11.27 5.22
CA GLU A 430 55.22 -11.73 5.46
C GLU A 430 56.13 -11.43 4.24
N LYS A 431 55.56 -11.51 3.03
CA LYS A 431 56.22 -11.11 1.77
C LYS A 431 56.15 -9.61 1.48
N GLY A 432 55.66 -8.80 2.43
CA GLY A 432 55.63 -7.34 2.29
C GLY A 432 54.33 -6.77 1.71
N LYS A 433 53.21 -7.49 1.79
CA LYS A 433 51.88 -6.96 1.44
C LYS A 433 51.52 -5.81 2.37
N LYS A 434 51.28 -4.63 1.79
CA LYS A 434 51.05 -3.37 2.47
C LYS A 434 49.89 -2.63 1.81
N PRO A 435 49.08 -1.91 2.62
CA PRO A 435 48.03 -1.06 2.10
C PRO A 435 48.62 0.15 1.34
N LEU A 436 47.89 0.63 0.33
CA LEU A 436 48.28 1.78 -0.48
C LEU A 436 47.28 2.92 -0.31
N LYS A 437 47.79 4.07 0.14
CA LYS A 437 47.03 5.32 0.28
C LYS A 437 46.97 6.08 -1.05
N GLY A 438 45.85 6.75 -1.29
CA GLY A 438 45.73 7.76 -2.35
C GLY A 438 45.28 7.23 -3.71
N ALA A 439 44.94 5.94 -3.84
CA ALA A 439 44.20 5.44 -5.00
C ALA A 439 42.80 6.08 -5.04
N GLU A 440 42.35 6.50 -6.22
CA GLU A 440 41.00 6.99 -6.47
C GLU A 440 40.25 6.03 -7.38
N PHE A 441 38.96 5.85 -7.11
CA PHE A 441 38.09 4.91 -7.81
C PHE A 441 36.76 5.56 -8.20
N THR A 442 36.20 5.09 -9.30
CA THR A 442 34.79 5.33 -9.66
C THR A 442 34.07 3.99 -9.74
N VAL A 443 32.90 3.91 -9.12
CA VAL A 443 32.03 2.73 -9.16
C VAL A 443 30.88 3.01 -10.14
N TYR A 444 30.55 2.00 -10.96
CA TYR A 444 29.44 2.05 -11.91
C TYR A 444 28.53 0.84 -11.68
N PRO A 445 27.19 1.01 -11.69
CA PRO A 445 26.29 -0.12 -11.83
C PRO A 445 26.49 -0.77 -13.20
N VAL A 446 26.15 -2.05 -13.31
CA VAL A 446 26.10 -2.77 -14.60
C VAL A 446 24.69 -2.70 -15.17
N THR A 447 24.56 -2.67 -16.50
CA THR A 447 23.28 -2.69 -17.21
C THR A 447 22.44 -3.89 -16.76
N GLU A 448 21.15 -3.64 -16.51
CA GLU A 448 20.19 -4.64 -16.08
C GLU A 448 20.16 -5.88 -16.99
N GLY A 449 20.00 -7.07 -16.40
CA GLY A 449 20.01 -8.34 -17.11
C GLY A 449 21.39 -8.92 -17.41
N THR A 450 22.48 -8.19 -17.14
CA THR A 450 23.85 -8.69 -17.26
C THR A 450 24.18 -9.64 -16.11
N LYS A 451 24.80 -10.79 -16.41
CA LYS A 451 25.25 -11.74 -15.38
C LYS A 451 26.67 -11.40 -14.94
N LEU A 452 27.02 -11.77 -13.70
CA LEU A 452 28.38 -11.53 -13.18
C LEU A 452 29.46 -12.17 -14.06
N THR A 453 29.18 -13.35 -14.64
CA THR A 453 30.09 -14.05 -15.56
C THR A 453 30.44 -13.26 -16.82
N ASP A 454 29.57 -12.33 -17.23
CA ASP A 454 29.76 -11.52 -18.44
C ASP A 454 30.79 -10.39 -18.20
N VAL A 455 31.09 -10.08 -16.94
CA VAL A 455 31.89 -8.91 -16.54
C VAL A 455 33.04 -9.23 -15.56
N SER A 456 33.24 -10.48 -15.15
CA SER A 456 34.25 -10.85 -14.13
C SER A 456 35.16 -12.04 -14.50
N GLY A 457 34.95 -12.69 -15.65
CA GLY A 457 35.76 -13.83 -16.07
C GLY A 457 37.19 -13.46 -16.51
N GLU A 458 38.11 -14.42 -16.44
CA GLU A 458 39.52 -14.24 -16.86
C GLU A 458 39.63 -13.75 -18.31
N ASN A 459 38.81 -14.30 -19.21
CA ASN A 459 38.79 -13.97 -20.63
C ASN A 459 37.97 -12.71 -20.98
N VAL A 460 37.34 -12.05 -20.00
CA VAL A 460 36.56 -10.85 -20.25
C VAL A 460 37.50 -9.66 -20.39
N THR A 461 37.42 -8.98 -21.53
CA THR A 461 38.25 -7.80 -21.83
C THR A 461 37.72 -6.54 -21.17
N LYS A 462 38.59 -5.53 -21.00
CA LYS A 462 38.23 -4.20 -20.48
C LYS A 462 37.08 -3.58 -21.28
N GLU A 463 37.15 -3.63 -22.60
CA GLU A 463 36.16 -3.04 -23.51
C GLU A 463 34.79 -3.72 -23.35
N THR A 464 34.79 -5.03 -23.10
CA THR A 464 33.56 -5.79 -22.84
C THR A 464 32.90 -5.32 -21.55
N ILE A 465 33.67 -5.15 -20.48
CA ILE A 465 33.15 -4.67 -19.19
C ILE A 465 32.65 -3.23 -19.34
N GLU A 466 33.45 -2.35 -19.92
CA GLU A 466 33.11 -0.93 -20.11
C GLU A 466 31.84 -0.75 -20.96
N GLY A 467 31.61 -1.61 -21.95
CA GLY A 467 30.40 -1.65 -22.76
C GLY A 467 29.14 -2.13 -22.03
N LYS A 468 29.27 -2.67 -20.81
CA LYS A 468 28.17 -3.14 -19.95
C LYS A 468 27.94 -2.24 -18.73
N LEU A 469 28.72 -1.18 -18.55
CA LEU A 469 28.50 -0.24 -17.47
C LEU A 469 27.27 0.62 -17.77
N ASP A 470 26.36 0.70 -16.81
CA ASP A 470 25.29 1.69 -16.83
C ASP A 470 25.84 3.01 -16.29
N LYS A 471 26.42 3.80 -17.20
CA LYS A 471 26.93 5.14 -16.91
C LYS A 471 25.81 6.17 -16.71
N GLY A 472 24.60 5.86 -17.18
CA GLY A 472 23.54 6.86 -17.34
C GLY A 472 23.92 7.96 -18.35
N LYS A 473 23.00 8.89 -18.56
CA LYS A 473 23.28 10.08 -19.37
C LYS A 473 24.30 10.97 -18.65
N ASP A 474 25.31 11.45 -19.37
CA ASP A 474 26.36 12.34 -18.83
C ASP A 474 27.07 11.81 -17.57
N ASP A 475 27.28 10.48 -17.51
CA ASP A 475 27.89 9.79 -16.36
C ASP A 475 27.12 9.98 -15.03
N ALA A 476 25.80 10.24 -15.08
CA ALA A 476 24.97 10.47 -13.88
C ALA A 476 25.00 9.32 -12.86
N ASN A 477 25.29 8.09 -13.30
CA ASN A 477 25.39 6.91 -12.41
C ASN A 477 26.83 6.65 -11.92
N ALA A 478 27.80 7.49 -12.27
CA ALA A 478 29.18 7.36 -11.82
C ALA A 478 29.33 7.75 -10.34
N ILE A 479 29.85 6.84 -9.51
CA ILE A 479 29.97 7.01 -8.06
C ILE A 479 31.43 7.20 -7.71
N LYS A 480 31.86 8.45 -7.53
CA LYS A 480 33.26 8.79 -7.20
C LYS A 480 33.54 8.51 -5.72
N LEU A 481 34.49 7.63 -5.45
CA LEU A 481 34.88 7.29 -4.09
C LEU A 481 35.87 8.32 -3.52
N ALA A 482 35.99 8.33 -2.19
CA ALA A 482 37.14 8.99 -1.57
C ALA A 482 38.42 8.28 -1.97
N ALA A 483 39.52 9.03 -2.04
CA ALA A 483 40.84 8.43 -2.13
C ALA A 483 41.06 7.49 -0.92
N THR A 484 41.73 6.37 -1.16
CA THR A 484 42.04 5.38 -0.13
C THR A 484 42.85 6.00 1.01
N ASP A 485 42.51 5.63 2.24
CA ASP A 485 43.11 6.15 3.46
C ASP A 485 44.47 5.51 3.79
N ASN A 486 45.02 5.77 4.98
CA ASN A 486 46.30 5.20 5.42
C ASN A 486 46.27 3.65 5.55
N ALA A 487 45.08 3.07 5.73
CA ALA A 487 44.87 1.63 5.74
C ALA A 487 44.57 1.08 4.33
N GLY A 488 44.64 1.93 3.31
CA GLY A 488 44.34 1.57 1.92
C GLY A 488 42.86 1.36 1.66
N VAL A 489 41.98 1.82 2.55
CA VAL A 489 40.55 1.53 2.49
C VAL A 489 39.76 2.69 1.89
N THR A 490 38.76 2.36 1.07
CA THR A 490 37.68 3.26 0.69
C THR A 490 36.35 2.50 0.66
N THR A 491 35.23 3.21 0.84
CA THR A 491 33.89 2.61 0.94
C THR A 491 32.82 3.43 0.23
N ALA A 492 31.75 2.77 -0.19
CA ALA A 492 30.49 3.38 -0.61
C ALA A 492 29.28 2.56 -0.16
N ASP A 493 28.24 3.25 0.28
CA ASP A 493 26.94 2.65 0.58
C ASP A 493 26.10 2.67 -0.70
N LEU A 494 26.00 1.53 -1.39
CA LEU A 494 25.40 1.39 -2.70
C LEU A 494 23.94 0.91 -2.59
N PHE A 495 23.07 1.44 -3.45
CA PHE A 495 21.67 1.02 -3.54
C PHE A 495 21.55 -0.30 -4.30
N ILE A 496 21.08 -1.34 -3.62
CA ILE A 496 20.96 -2.69 -4.18
C ILE A 496 19.62 -2.87 -4.88
N GLY A 497 18.52 -2.47 -4.25
CA GLY A 497 17.18 -2.63 -4.81
C GLY A 497 16.08 -2.36 -3.79
N THR A 498 14.84 -2.60 -4.20
CA THR A 498 13.66 -2.54 -3.35
C THR A 498 13.03 -3.92 -3.22
N ASN A 499 12.32 -4.18 -2.11
CA ASN A 499 11.65 -5.43 -1.83
C ASN A 499 12.60 -6.64 -1.95
N ASP A 500 12.21 -7.73 -2.62
CA ASP A 500 12.91 -9.03 -2.59
C ASP A 500 14.19 -9.12 -3.46
N VAL A 501 15.02 -8.07 -3.49
CA VAL A 501 16.31 -8.07 -4.21
C VAL A 501 17.44 -8.50 -3.29
N ALA A 502 18.18 -9.55 -3.69
CA ALA A 502 19.28 -10.10 -2.89
C ALA A 502 20.66 -9.47 -3.17
N SER A 503 20.88 -8.96 -4.39
CA SER A 503 22.18 -8.43 -4.83
C SER A 503 22.08 -7.53 -6.05
N LYS A 504 23.15 -6.78 -6.33
CA LYS A 504 23.31 -5.98 -7.54
C LYS A 504 24.78 -5.92 -7.95
N ILE A 505 25.04 -5.96 -9.26
CA ILE A 505 26.40 -5.97 -9.79
C ILE A 505 26.92 -4.55 -9.99
N TYR A 506 28.11 -4.30 -9.47
CA TYR A 506 28.85 -3.05 -9.59
C TYR A 506 30.28 -3.31 -10.06
N CYS A 507 30.79 -2.43 -10.92
CA CYS A 507 32.18 -2.46 -11.36
C CYS A 507 32.95 -1.25 -10.82
N VAL A 508 34.15 -1.52 -10.33
CA VAL A 508 35.08 -0.55 -9.76
C VAL A 508 36.20 -0.29 -10.75
N VAL A 509 36.36 0.97 -11.14
CA VAL A 509 37.40 1.44 -12.06
C VAL A 509 38.41 2.28 -11.27
N GLU A 510 39.68 1.89 -11.25
CA GLU A 510 40.72 2.76 -10.71
C GLU A 510 40.89 3.96 -11.65
N THR A 511 40.68 5.16 -11.14
CA THR A 511 40.82 6.39 -11.93
C THR A 511 42.21 7.00 -11.77
N LYS A 512 42.84 6.80 -10.60
CA LYS A 512 44.17 7.26 -10.27
C LYS A 512 44.89 6.27 -9.36
N ALA A 513 46.07 5.84 -9.79
CA ALA A 513 46.94 4.98 -8.99
C ALA A 513 47.54 5.72 -7.79
N PRO A 514 47.89 5.01 -6.70
CA PRO A 514 48.77 5.52 -5.66
C PRO A 514 50.11 6.00 -6.22
N ALA A 515 50.73 6.97 -5.55
CA ALA A 515 52.05 7.48 -5.95
C ALA A 515 53.09 6.34 -5.99
N GLY A 516 53.78 6.19 -7.13
CA GLY A 516 54.80 5.16 -7.33
C GLY A 516 54.27 3.79 -7.81
N PHE A 517 52.99 3.69 -8.14
CA PHE A 517 52.36 2.45 -8.63
C PHE A 517 51.78 2.62 -10.03
N LYS A 518 51.70 1.51 -10.77
CA LYS A 518 51.00 1.46 -12.05
C LYS A 518 49.50 1.51 -11.80
N LYS A 519 48.77 2.17 -12.71
CA LYS A 519 47.31 2.18 -12.72
C LYS A 519 46.78 0.84 -13.18
N ASP A 520 45.79 0.32 -12.47
CA ASP A 520 45.01 -0.83 -12.92
C ASP A 520 44.00 -0.38 -13.98
N GLU A 521 44.17 -0.89 -15.19
CA GLU A 521 43.32 -0.54 -16.31
C GLU A 521 42.07 -1.41 -16.44
N LYS A 522 42.02 -2.58 -15.77
CA LYS A 522 40.89 -3.50 -15.88
C LYS A 522 39.87 -3.18 -14.77
N PRO A 523 38.60 -2.88 -15.12
CA PRO A 523 37.56 -2.76 -14.11
C PRO A 523 37.35 -4.08 -13.35
N HIS A 524 37.05 -3.97 -12.05
CA HIS A 524 36.74 -5.13 -11.20
C HIS A 524 35.27 -5.14 -10.85
N CYS A 525 34.55 -6.19 -11.25
CA CYS A 525 33.12 -6.30 -11.04
C CYS A 525 32.76 -7.29 -9.93
N TYR A 526 31.84 -6.87 -9.07
CA TYR A 526 31.42 -7.62 -7.90
C TYR A 526 29.90 -7.68 -7.84
N GLU A 527 29.38 -8.84 -7.43
CA GLU A 527 28.00 -8.96 -7.00
C GLU A 527 27.90 -8.49 -5.55
N VAL A 528 27.41 -7.26 -5.37
CA VAL A 528 27.24 -6.66 -4.05
C VAL A 528 25.91 -7.14 -3.47
N LYS A 529 25.98 -7.87 -2.36
CA LYS A 529 24.82 -8.50 -1.71
C LYS A 529 24.24 -7.61 -0.62
N VAL A 530 22.94 -7.76 -0.40
CA VAL A 530 22.26 -7.19 0.78
C VAL A 530 22.96 -7.66 2.06
N GLU A 531 23.27 -6.72 2.97
CA GLU A 531 23.93 -7.02 4.24
C GLU A 531 22.91 -7.46 5.30
N THR A 532 23.18 -8.51 6.06
CA THR A 532 22.43 -8.79 7.29
C THR A 532 22.81 -7.81 8.41
N GLU A 533 21.97 -7.66 9.44
CA GLU A 533 22.29 -6.79 10.59
C GLU A 533 23.62 -7.15 11.27
N ALA A 534 23.94 -8.45 11.36
CA ALA A 534 25.20 -8.94 11.92
C ALA A 534 26.43 -8.55 11.06
N GLN A 535 26.30 -8.59 9.74
CA GLN A 535 27.36 -8.18 8.80
C GLN A 535 27.56 -6.66 8.84
N ALA A 536 26.48 -5.89 8.90
CA ALA A 536 26.53 -4.43 9.02
C ALA A 536 27.26 -3.97 10.31
N THR A 537 27.15 -4.76 11.38
CA THR A 537 27.75 -4.42 12.70
C THR A 537 29.23 -4.81 12.80
N THR A 538 29.63 -5.94 12.20
CA THR A 538 31.00 -6.47 12.32
C THR A 538 31.96 -5.97 11.23
N GLY A 539 31.43 -5.42 10.13
CA GLY A 539 32.22 -4.98 8.98
C GLY A 539 32.90 -6.13 8.22
N ASN A 540 32.55 -7.38 8.55
CA ASN A 540 32.93 -8.59 7.82
C ASN A 540 31.81 -8.91 6.84
N THR A 541 31.93 -8.41 5.62
CA THR A 541 30.90 -8.52 4.59
C THR A 541 31.46 -9.21 3.36
N ASP A 542 30.61 -9.97 2.66
CA ASP A 542 30.92 -10.53 1.32
C ASP A 542 31.28 -9.43 0.30
N ASN A 543 31.01 -8.17 0.63
CA ASN A 543 31.20 -6.99 -0.20
C ASN A 543 32.57 -6.29 0.03
N ALA A 544 33.49 -6.96 0.74
CA ALA A 544 34.85 -6.48 0.96
C ALA A 544 35.81 -7.13 -0.05
N HIS A 545 36.46 -6.31 -0.87
CA HIS A 545 37.34 -6.76 -1.94
C HIS A 545 38.70 -6.07 -1.90
N GLU A 546 39.69 -6.75 -2.47
CA GLU A 546 41.05 -6.25 -2.56
C GLU A 546 41.40 -5.94 -4.01
N ILE A 547 42.04 -4.79 -4.26
CA ILE A 547 42.55 -4.42 -5.59
C ILE A 547 44.05 -4.16 -5.48
N VAL A 548 44.82 -4.81 -6.34
CA VAL A 548 46.29 -4.87 -6.30
C VAL A 548 46.88 -3.95 -7.35
N ASN A 549 47.94 -3.19 -7.02
CA ASN A 549 48.75 -2.50 -8.04
C ASN A 549 50.21 -2.94 -7.90
N SER A 550 50.85 -3.12 -9.05
CA SER A 550 52.30 -3.30 -9.12
C SER A 550 53.04 -1.98 -9.03
N GLN A 551 54.25 -2.01 -8.47
CA GLN A 551 55.12 -0.85 -8.42
C GLN A 551 55.48 -0.38 -9.85
N ALA A 552 55.55 0.94 -10.04
CA ALA A 552 56.05 1.52 -11.28
C ALA A 552 57.58 1.36 -11.33
N THR A 553 58.11 0.86 -12.45
CA THR A 553 59.55 0.81 -12.67
C THR A 553 60.08 2.20 -13.06
N GLU A 554 61.39 2.43 -12.95
CA GLU A 554 62.02 3.70 -13.35
C GLU A 554 61.71 4.09 -14.80
N LEU A 555 61.57 3.11 -15.70
CA LEU A 555 61.17 3.35 -17.09
C LEU A 555 59.71 3.83 -17.21
N ASP A 556 58.80 3.27 -16.40
CA ASP A 556 57.39 3.68 -16.35
C ASP A 556 57.22 5.10 -15.79
N LYS A 557 58.07 5.50 -14.83
CA LYS A 557 58.09 6.86 -14.28
C LYS A 557 58.56 7.89 -15.31
N ILE A 558 59.51 7.52 -16.18
CA ILE A 558 59.98 8.36 -17.27
C ILE A 558 58.91 8.49 -18.36
N LEU A 559 58.26 7.38 -18.76
CA LEU A 559 57.18 7.38 -19.74
C LEU A 559 55.94 8.17 -19.29
N GLY A 560 55.56 8.11 -18.02
CA GLY A 560 54.42 8.85 -17.46
C GLY A 560 54.64 10.36 -17.28
N ASN A 561 55.90 10.80 -17.17
CA ASN A 561 56.28 12.22 -17.04
C ASN A 561 56.70 12.86 -18.38
N LEU A 562 56.76 12.11 -19.46
CA LEU A 562 57.00 12.66 -20.79
C LEU A 562 55.70 13.29 -21.31
N PRO A 563 55.73 14.53 -21.85
CA PRO A 563 54.58 15.06 -22.58
C PRO A 563 54.29 14.10 -23.74
N MET A 564 53.10 13.51 -23.74
CA MET A 564 52.55 12.70 -24.82
C MET A 564 52.73 13.42 -26.16
N THR A 565 53.79 13.10 -26.90
CA THR A 565 53.91 13.49 -28.30
C THR A 565 53.03 12.56 -29.12
N GLY A 566 51.76 12.93 -29.25
CA GLY A 566 50.81 12.20 -30.09
C GLY A 566 51.33 12.06 -31.51
N ALA A 567 51.43 10.81 -31.99
CA ALA A 567 51.44 10.31 -33.38
C ALA A 567 52.20 11.05 -34.52
N ARG A 568 52.95 12.13 -34.25
CA ARG A 568 53.73 12.89 -35.24
C ARG A 568 55.19 13.10 -34.86
N GLY A 569 55.63 12.59 -33.70
CA GLY A 569 57.00 12.72 -33.20
C GLY A 569 58.00 11.66 -33.70
N LEU A 570 57.54 10.55 -34.31
CA LEU A 570 58.42 9.46 -34.74
C LEU A 570 59.35 9.85 -35.91
N VAL A 571 59.07 10.96 -36.60
CA VAL A 571 59.88 11.40 -37.74
C VAL A 571 61.15 12.13 -37.30
N ILE A 572 61.19 12.76 -36.12
CA ILE A 572 62.34 13.60 -35.73
C ILE A 572 63.48 12.80 -35.07
N LEU A 573 63.18 11.78 -34.25
CA LEU A 573 64.24 10.99 -33.59
C LEU A 573 64.96 10.02 -34.55
N THR A 574 64.28 9.56 -35.60
CA THR A 574 64.91 8.72 -36.63
C THR A 574 65.78 9.54 -37.60
N VAL A 575 65.47 10.82 -37.81
CA VAL A 575 66.26 11.73 -38.65
C VAL A 575 67.53 12.20 -37.94
N CYS A 576 67.48 12.50 -36.63
CA CYS A 576 68.69 12.90 -35.90
C CYS A 576 69.67 11.73 -35.67
N GLY A 577 69.18 10.50 -35.51
CA GLY A 577 70.04 9.31 -35.35
C GLY A 577 70.79 8.92 -36.63
N ILE A 578 70.19 9.11 -37.81
CA ILE A 578 70.82 8.78 -39.10
C ILE A 578 71.82 9.87 -39.54
N VAL A 579 71.57 11.15 -39.22
CA VAL A 579 72.51 12.24 -39.54
C VAL A 579 73.77 12.21 -38.65
N GLY A 580 73.63 11.80 -37.38
CA GLY A 580 74.76 11.69 -36.45
C GLY A 580 75.79 10.62 -36.84
N ILE A 581 75.34 9.50 -37.41
CA ILE A 581 76.22 8.37 -37.81
C ILE A 581 76.88 8.65 -39.18
N ALA A 582 76.20 9.34 -40.11
CA ALA A 582 76.80 9.73 -41.39
C ALA A 582 77.88 10.82 -41.22
N GLY A 583 77.70 11.77 -40.29
CA GLY A 583 78.67 12.84 -40.03
C GLY A 583 79.99 12.35 -39.42
N THR A 584 79.96 11.36 -38.54
CA THR A 584 81.17 10.78 -37.92
C THR A 584 81.95 9.91 -38.92
N PHE A 585 81.28 9.15 -39.78
CA PHE A 585 81.96 8.38 -40.83
C PHE A 585 82.60 9.27 -41.90
N PHE A 586 81.96 10.36 -42.31
CA PHE A 586 82.51 11.30 -43.31
C PHE A 586 83.72 12.09 -42.78
N TYR A 587 83.71 12.46 -41.49
CA TYR A 587 84.85 13.14 -40.85
C TYR A 587 86.09 12.22 -40.74
N ILE A 588 85.90 10.94 -40.43
CA ILE A 588 87.00 9.96 -40.34
C ILE A 588 87.63 9.67 -41.73
N VAL A 589 86.82 9.63 -42.79
CA VAL A 589 87.32 9.42 -44.17
C VAL A 589 88.05 10.65 -44.71
N MET A 590 87.59 11.87 -44.43
CA MET A 590 88.31 13.09 -44.86
C MET A 590 89.61 13.33 -44.08
N LYS A 591 89.69 12.93 -42.80
CA LYS A 591 90.94 13.01 -42.03
C LYS A 591 92.02 12.08 -42.59
N ARG A 592 91.65 10.86 -43.01
CA ARG A 592 92.58 9.92 -43.67
C ARG A 592 93.06 10.37 -45.05
N ARG A 593 92.27 11.16 -45.81
CA ARG A 593 92.70 11.69 -47.11
C ARG A 593 93.68 12.85 -47.00
N LYS A 594 93.57 13.70 -45.97
CA LYS A 594 94.54 14.79 -45.73
C LYS A 594 95.90 14.32 -45.22
N GLU A 595 95.97 13.13 -44.61
CA GLU A 595 97.23 12.51 -44.19
C GLU A 595 97.97 11.79 -45.34
N GLN A 596 97.34 11.64 -46.52
CA GLN A 596 97.97 11.08 -47.73
C GLN A 596 98.37 12.13 -48.79
N GLU A 597 98.11 13.41 -48.57
CA GLU A 597 98.54 14.52 -49.44
C GLU A 597 99.62 15.40 -48.77
N ALA A 598 100.27 14.91 -47.71
CA ALA A 598 101.36 15.59 -47.00
C ALA A 598 102.62 14.72 -46.88
N GLU A 599 102.95 13.99 -47.96
CA GLU A 599 104.30 13.48 -48.23
C GLU A 599 104.70 13.83 -49.67
#